data_AF-A0A7D5T083-F1
#
_entry.id   AF-A0A7D5T083-F1
#
_cell.length_a   1.000
_cell.length_b   1.000
_cell.length_c   1.000
_cell.angle_alpha   90.00
_cell.angle_beta   90.00
_cell.angle_gamma   90.00
#
_symmetry.space_group_name_H-M   'P 1'
#
loop_
_entity.id
_entity.type
_entity.pdbx_description
1 polymer ?
#
loop_
_entity_poly.entity_id
_entity_poly.type
_entity_poly.pdbx_seq_one_letter_code
_entity_poly.pdbx_strand_id
1 'polypeptide(L)'
;MKLQLFLEELKLVLNSKSLKGVSSHLKMSPKIGGQPYRPLVPKGKTRKSSVLLLMIGKTFEELNLLFTLRSSNVQHHKKQISFPGGHCEFGEDAVTTALREAYEEVGIQPTAVQVLGLMSELYVPPSETIIIPVVGYTESLSDFKINTDEVEETILFALEYFLNESNRKVEKWNLNGKVVDVPVWNIHSSVPLWGATAMILSEFVDIVNEILQKNE
;
A
#
# COMPACT_ATOMS: atom_id res chain seq x y z
N MET A 1 -8.45 -18.77 9.81
CA MET A 1 -7.54 -19.61 8.95
C MET A 1 -6.18 -19.70 9.63
N LYS A 2 -5.41 -20.79 9.50
CA LYS A 2 -4.06 -20.83 10.10
C LYS A 2 -3.11 -19.86 9.37
N LEU A 3 -2.37 -19.03 10.11
CA LEU A 3 -1.48 -18.00 9.54
C LEU A 3 -0.43 -18.60 8.58
N GLN A 4 0.21 -19.71 8.95
CA GLN A 4 1.24 -20.31 8.10
C GLN A 4 0.69 -20.72 6.71
N LEU A 5 -0.50 -21.32 6.68
CA LEU A 5 -1.17 -21.70 5.43
C LEU A 5 -1.48 -20.47 4.57
N PHE A 6 -2.00 -19.41 5.20
CA PHE A 6 -2.24 -18.14 4.53
C PHE A 6 -0.98 -17.55 3.88
N LEU A 7 0.13 -17.50 4.63
CA LEU A 7 1.39 -16.95 4.13
C LEU A 7 1.97 -17.75 2.96
N GLU A 8 1.82 -19.07 3.00
CA GLU A 8 2.22 -19.97 1.89
C GLU A 8 1.38 -19.71 0.64
N GLU A 9 0.07 -19.62 0.77
CA GLU A 9 -0.82 -19.31 -0.36
C GLU A 9 -0.62 -17.92 -0.92
N LEU A 10 -0.45 -16.92 -0.05
CA LEU A 10 -0.16 -15.56 -0.46
C LEU A 10 1.15 -15.51 -1.25
N LYS A 11 2.19 -16.21 -0.78
CA LYS A 11 3.46 -16.34 -1.52
C LYS A 11 3.24 -16.99 -2.89
N LEU A 12 2.43 -18.03 -3.00
CA LEU A 12 2.12 -18.65 -4.29
C LEU A 12 1.40 -17.68 -5.24
N VAL A 13 0.41 -16.93 -4.76
CA VAL A 13 -0.33 -15.96 -5.58
C VAL A 13 0.56 -14.80 -6.04
N LEU A 14 1.38 -14.23 -5.16
CA LEU A 14 2.29 -13.13 -5.49
C LEU A 14 3.37 -13.52 -6.52
N ASN A 15 3.74 -14.80 -6.57
CA ASN A 15 4.69 -15.33 -7.55
C ASN A 15 4.00 -15.94 -8.78
N SER A 16 2.69 -15.83 -8.89
CA SER A 16 1.91 -16.25 -10.05
C SER A 16 1.88 -15.17 -11.14
N LYS A 17 1.42 -15.52 -12.35
CA LYS A 17 1.29 -14.56 -13.47
C LYS A 17 -0.09 -13.88 -13.53
N SER A 18 -0.95 -14.07 -12.54
CA SER A 18 -2.39 -13.73 -12.64
C SER A 18 -2.87 -12.70 -11.62
N LEU A 19 -2.00 -11.77 -11.21
CA LEU A 19 -2.42 -10.67 -10.35
C LEU A 19 -3.42 -9.76 -11.06
N LYS A 20 -4.45 -9.32 -10.33
CA LYS A 20 -5.55 -8.50 -10.86
C LYS A 20 -5.13 -7.08 -11.24
N GLY A 21 -4.08 -6.55 -10.60
CA GLY A 21 -3.45 -5.27 -10.90
C GLY A 21 -4.45 -4.14 -11.11
N VAL A 22 -4.45 -3.59 -12.33
CA VAL A 22 -5.28 -2.44 -12.73
C VAL A 22 -6.75 -2.63 -12.38
N SER A 23 -7.31 -3.83 -12.53
CA SER A 23 -8.74 -4.06 -12.24
C SER A 23 -9.08 -3.83 -10.76
N SER A 24 -8.17 -4.21 -9.85
CA SER A 24 -8.29 -3.93 -8.42
C SER A 24 -7.94 -2.47 -8.10
N HIS A 25 -6.89 -1.92 -8.70
CA HIS A 25 -6.48 -0.52 -8.48
C HIS A 25 -7.62 0.45 -8.83
N LEU A 26 -8.36 0.19 -9.91
CA LEU A 26 -9.48 1.01 -10.36
C LEU A 26 -10.64 1.10 -9.34
N LYS A 27 -10.76 0.14 -8.42
CA LYS A 27 -11.77 0.17 -7.36
C LYS A 27 -11.57 1.34 -6.40
N MET A 28 -10.31 1.72 -6.14
CA MET A 28 -9.95 2.84 -5.27
C MET A 28 -9.40 4.07 -6.03
N SER A 29 -9.45 4.05 -7.37
CA SER A 29 -9.11 5.22 -8.18
C SER A 29 -10.17 6.32 -8.04
N PRO A 30 -9.78 7.61 -7.93
CA PRO A 30 -10.73 8.72 -7.99
C PRO A 30 -11.47 8.76 -9.33
N LYS A 31 -12.76 9.10 -9.32
CA LYS A 31 -13.66 9.04 -10.49
C LYS A 31 -14.43 10.33 -10.75
N ILE A 32 -14.71 10.61 -12.01
CA ILE A 32 -15.67 11.63 -12.45
C ILE A 32 -16.68 10.93 -13.38
N GLY A 33 -17.96 11.00 -13.04
CA GLY A 33 -19.01 10.35 -13.84
C GLY A 33 -18.80 8.84 -13.99
N GLY A 34 -18.28 8.18 -12.94
CA GLY A 34 -17.97 6.74 -12.93
C GLY A 34 -16.68 6.34 -13.65
N GLN A 35 -16.03 7.26 -14.36
CA GLN A 35 -14.78 7.00 -15.08
C GLN A 35 -13.56 7.46 -14.28
N PRO A 36 -12.39 6.79 -14.40
CA PRO A 36 -11.18 7.19 -13.70
C PRO A 36 -10.81 8.65 -14.03
N TYR A 37 -10.59 9.45 -13.00
CA TYR A 37 -10.24 10.87 -13.12
C TYR A 37 -8.92 11.07 -13.88
N ARG A 38 -7.98 10.12 -13.76
CA ARG A 38 -6.70 10.11 -14.47
C ARG A 38 -6.41 8.72 -15.05
N PRO A 39 -5.78 8.63 -16.24
CA PRO A 39 -5.39 7.36 -16.81
C PRO A 39 -4.24 6.75 -15.99
N LEU A 40 -4.33 5.45 -15.68
CA LEU A 40 -3.27 4.71 -14.96
C LEU A 40 -2.20 4.13 -15.89
N VAL A 41 -1.99 4.78 -17.03
CA VAL A 41 -1.02 4.35 -18.06
C VAL A 41 -0.03 5.48 -18.29
N PRO A 42 1.29 5.19 -18.26
CA PRO A 42 2.30 6.21 -18.51
C PRO A 42 2.27 6.69 -19.95
N LYS A 43 2.55 7.98 -20.16
CA LYS A 43 2.64 8.62 -21.49
C LYS A 43 4.06 8.96 -21.93
N GLY A 44 5.05 8.67 -21.08
CA GLY A 44 6.43 9.09 -21.27
C GLY A 44 7.38 8.40 -20.31
N LYS A 45 8.54 9.01 -20.08
CA LYS A 45 9.52 8.51 -19.10
C LYS A 45 8.92 8.55 -17.70
N THR A 46 9.15 7.50 -16.93
CA THR A 46 8.70 7.39 -15.55
C THR A 46 9.86 7.23 -14.59
N ARG A 47 9.67 7.70 -13.36
CA ARG A 47 10.52 7.33 -12.23
C ARG A 47 10.04 6.00 -11.64
N LYS A 48 10.92 5.27 -10.98
CA LYS A 48 10.55 4.06 -10.23
C LYS A 48 10.65 4.33 -8.74
N SER A 49 9.68 3.82 -8.02
CA SER A 49 9.61 3.80 -6.57
C SER A 49 9.18 2.43 -6.09
N SER A 50 9.53 2.10 -4.86
CA SER A 50 9.11 0.86 -4.22
C SER A 50 8.55 1.16 -2.84
N VAL A 51 7.54 0.41 -2.44
CA VAL A 51 6.89 0.54 -1.13
C VAL A 51 6.76 -0.81 -0.45
N LEU A 52 6.82 -0.82 0.88
CA LEU A 52 6.64 -2.01 1.70
C LEU A 52 5.22 -2.07 2.27
N LEU A 53 4.40 -3.00 1.75
CA LEU A 53 3.17 -3.43 2.42
C LEU A 53 3.57 -4.50 3.44
N LEU A 54 3.70 -4.11 4.71
CA LEU A 54 4.11 -5.00 5.79
C LEU A 54 2.91 -5.47 6.61
N MET A 55 2.74 -6.78 6.69
CA MET A 55 1.85 -7.44 7.64
C MET A 55 2.57 -7.78 8.94
N ILE A 56 1.93 -7.53 10.08
CA ILE A 56 2.49 -7.75 11.41
C ILE A 56 1.47 -8.51 12.27
N GLY A 57 1.86 -9.65 12.84
CA GLY A 57 1.02 -10.40 13.79
C GLY A 57 1.38 -11.88 13.94
N LYS A 58 0.86 -12.50 15.02
CA LYS A 58 1.12 -13.91 15.36
C LYS A 58 0.07 -14.88 14.85
N THR A 59 -1.14 -14.39 14.66
CA THR A 59 -2.27 -15.13 14.08
C THR A 59 -2.82 -14.37 12.87
N PHE A 60 -3.65 -15.03 12.06
CA PHE A 60 -4.26 -14.38 10.90
C PHE A 60 -5.19 -13.24 11.33
N GLU A 61 -5.96 -13.48 12.38
CA GLU A 61 -6.94 -12.55 12.95
C GLU A 61 -6.26 -11.33 13.62
N GLU A 62 -5.00 -11.46 14.03
CA GLU A 62 -4.18 -10.38 14.60
C GLU A 62 -3.41 -9.57 13.54
N LEU A 63 -3.46 -9.94 12.26
CA LEU A 63 -2.66 -9.26 11.25
C LEU A 63 -3.04 -7.78 11.15
N ASN A 64 -2.05 -6.93 11.37
CA ASN A 64 -2.11 -5.49 11.13
C ASN A 64 -1.26 -5.13 9.91
N LEU A 65 -1.65 -4.05 9.23
CA LEU A 65 -0.88 -3.44 8.16
C LEU A 65 -0.21 -2.16 8.68
N LEU A 66 1.05 -1.96 8.31
CA LEU A 66 1.81 -0.77 8.64
C LEU A 66 1.63 0.33 7.59
N PHE A 67 1.36 1.54 8.06
CA PHE A 67 1.34 2.76 7.28
C PHE A 67 2.14 3.88 7.97
N THR A 68 2.48 4.91 7.22
CA THR A 68 3.09 6.15 7.69
C THR A 68 2.22 7.34 7.36
N LEU A 69 2.10 8.29 8.29
CA LEU A 69 1.62 9.62 8.00
C LEU A 69 2.82 10.48 7.61
N ARG A 70 2.88 10.92 6.36
CA ARG A 70 4.01 11.72 5.85
C ARG A 70 4.05 13.09 6.54
N SER A 71 5.25 13.50 6.95
CA SER A 71 5.49 14.80 7.60
C SER A 71 5.07 15.98 6.69
N SER A 72 4.97 17.17 7.28
CA SER A 72 4.75 18.39 6.48
C SER A 72 5.99 18.87 5.71
N ASN A 73 7.16 18.27 5.98
CA ASN A 73 8.46 18.69 5.44
C ASN A 73 8.81 18.02 4.10
N VAL A 74 8.19 16.88 3.76
CA VAL A 74 8.46 16.17 2.50
C VAL A 74 8.01 16.95 1.26
N GLN A 75 8.72 16.80 0.14
CA GLN A 75 8.45 17.59 -1.07
C GLN A 75 7.09 17.27 -1.72
N HIS A 76 6.64 16.03 -1.64
CA HIS A 76 5.41 15.54 -2.28
C HIS A 76 4.50 14.81 -1.29
N HIS A 77 3.19 14.86 -1.54
CA HIS A 77 2.17 14.12 -0.78
C HIS A 77 2.17 14.39 0.74
N LYS A 78 2.48 15.64 1.12
CA LYS A 78 2.46 16.09 2.52
C LYS A 78 1.15 15.69 3.21
N LYS A 79 1.25 15.18 4.44
CA LYS A 79 0.10 14.79 5.28
C LYS A 79 -0.82 13.74 4.65
N GLN A 80 -0.30 12.90 3.75
CA GLN A 80 -1.02 11.74 3.23
C GLN A 80 -0.53 10.47 3.92
N ILE A 81 -1.42 9.48 4.01
CA ILE A 81 -1.07 8.16 4.51
C ILE A 81 -0.47 7.33 3.38
N SER A 82 0.71 6.75 3.62
CA SER A 82 1.44 5.91 2.69
C SER A 82 1.90 4.61 3.32
N PHE A 83 2.27 3.64 2.49
CA PHE A 83 3.19 2.60 2.93
C PHE A 83 4.61 3.20 3.06
N PRO A 84 5.47 2.66 3.93
CA PRO A 84 6.88 3.03 3.91
C PRO A 84 7.49 2.81 2.52
N GLY A 85 8.28 3.74 2.02
CA GLY A 85 8.87 3.61 0.68
C GLY A 85 9.24 4.92 -0.01
N GLY A 86 10.01 4.78 -1.07
CA GLY A 86 10.60 5.93 -1.77
C GLY A 86 11.11 5.58 -3.16
N HIS A 87 12.03 6.39 -3.69
CA HIS A 87 12.53 6.24 -5.05
C HIS A 87 13.58 5.13 -5.12
N CYS A 88 13.58 4.38 -6.23
CA CYS A 88 14.63 3.42 -6.51
C CYS A 88 15.93 4.17 -6.84
N GLU A 89 17.01 3.86 -6.12
CA GLU A 89 18.34 4.37 -6.44
C GLU A 89 18.99 3.57 -7.58
N PHE A 90 20.11 4.10 -8.10
CA PHE A 90 20.82 3.46 -9.20
C PHE A 90 21.35 2.08 -8.79
N GLY A 91 20.87 1.04 -9.47
CA GLY A 91 21.28 -0.35 -9.25
C GLY A 91 20.44 -1.10 -8.22
N GLU A 92 19.48 -0.45 -7.55
CA GLU A 92 18.57 -1.12 -6.63
C GLU A 92 17.45 -1.87 -7.37
N ASP A 93 17.06 -3.03 -6.84
CA ASP A 93 15.78 -3.65 -7.16
C ASP A 93 14.66 -3.15 -6.23
N ALA A 94 13.42 -3.55 -6.52
CA ALA A 94 12.26 -3.11 -5.75
C ALA A 94 12.32 -3.55 -4.28
N VAL A 95 12.82 -4.76 -4.01
CA VAL A 95 12.91 -5.30 -2.64
C VAL A 95 13.92 -4.51 -1.82
N THR A 96 15.12 -4.30 -2.39
CA THR A 96 16.19 -3.51 -1.77
C THR A 96 15.71 -2.10 -1.47
N THR A 97 15.07 -1.45 -2.45
CA THR A 97 14.50 -0.10 -2.28
C THR A 97 13.48 -0.07 -1.14
N ALA A 98 12.48 -0.96 -1.13
CA ALA A 98 11.41 -0.92 -0.13
C ALA A 98 11.93 -1.18 1.30
N LEU A 99 12.89 -2.10 1.45
CA LEU A 99 13.47 -2.42 2.76
C LEU A 99 14.41 -1.32 3.25
N ARG A 100 15.20 -0.69 2.37
CA ARG A 100 16.03 0.47 2.72
C ARG A 100 15.16 1.62 3.21
N GLU A 101 14.13 1.99 2.44
CA GLU A 101 13.24 3.10 2.77
C GLU A 101 12.45 2.82 4.06
N ALA A 102 11.97 1.58 4.28
CA ALA A 102 11.34 1.21 5.55
C ALA A 102 12.30 1.27 6.75
N TYR A 103 13.58 0.98 6.53
CA TYR A 103 14.60 1.17 7.55
C TYR A 103 14.85 2.65 7.85
N GLU A 104 14.96 3.49 6.82
CA GLU A 104 15.22 4.92 6.93
C GLU A 104 14.03 5.69 7.55
N GLU A 105 12.80 5.40 7.13
CA GLU A 105 11.60 6.12 7.56
C GLU A 105 11.14 5.70 8.97
N VAL A 106 11.20 4.40 9.30
CA VAL A 106 10.57 3.85 10.52
C VAL A 106 11.44 2.87 11.30
N GLY A 107 12.70 2.66 10.89
CA GLY A 107 13.68 1.87 11.64
C GLY A 107 13.53 0.35 11.52
N ILE A 108 12.72 -0.15 10.58
CA ILE A 108 12.53 -1.60 10.40
C ILE A 108 13.80 -2.21 9.81
N GLN A 109 14.41 -3.13 10.54
CA GLN A 109 15.57 -3.87 10.05
C GLN A 109 15.17 -4.75 8.86
N PRO A 110 15.89 -4.70 7.71
CA PRO A 110 15.60 -5.56 6.57
C PRO A 110 15.57 -7.06 6.93
N THR A 111 16.41 -7.49 7.87
CA THR A 111 16.48 -8.89 8.34
C THR A 111 15.27 -9.31 9.18
N ALA A 112 14.46 -8.37 9.66
CA ALA A 112 13.24 -8.66 10.41
C ALA A 112 12.02 -8.89 9.48
N VAL A 113 12.17 -8.69 8.18
CA VAL A 113 11.07 -8.79 7.22
C VAL A 113 11.24 -10.04 6.36
N GLN A 114 10.27 -10.95 6.44
CA GLN A 114 10.11 -12.02 5.46
C GLN A 114 9.42 -11.47 4.22
N VAL A 115 10.17 -11.34 3.12
CA VAL A 115 9.61 -10.94 1.83
C VAL A 115 8.82 -12.09 1.21
N LEU A 116 7.55 -11.85 0.87
CA LEU A 116 6.65 -12.85 0.29
C LEU A 116 6.58 -12.74 -1.24
N GLY A 117 6.69 -11.55 -1.79
CA GLY A 117 6.68 -11.33 -3.24
C GLY A 117 6.37 -9.88 -3.60
N LEU A 118 6.16 -9.65 -4.90
CA LEU A 118 5.81 -8.35 -5.46
C LEU A 118 4.33 -8.37 -5.89
N MET A 119 3.69 -7.22 -5.81
CA MET A 119 2.37 -7.00 -6.43
C MET A 119 2.50 -6.31 -7.79
N SER A 120 1.37 -6.14 -8.48
CA SER A 120 1.33 -5.43 -9.74
C SER A 120 1.84 -4.00 -9.60
N GLU A 121 2.59 -3.53 -10.59
CA GLU A 121 3.04 -2.15 -10.65
C GLU A 121 1.84 -1.20 -10.77
N LEU A 122 1.93 -0.05 -10.08
CA LEU A 122 0.96 1.03 -10.18
C LEU A 122 1.61 2.30 -10.74
N TYR A 123 1.13 2.79 -11.88
CA TYR A 123 1.47 4.12 -12.35
C TYR A 123 0.67 5.20 -11.63
N VAL A 124 1.36 6.23 -11.14
CA VAL A 124 0.81 7.37 -10.40
C VAL A 124 0.97 8.64 -11.25
N PRO A 125 -0.09 9.09 -11.95
CA PRO A 125 -0.01 10.20 -12.88
C PRO A 125 0.42 11.56 -12.27
N PRO A 126 0.03 11.94 -11.03
CA PRO A 126 0.49 13.20 -10.44
C PRO A 126 2.01 13.36 -10.34
N SER A 127 2.75 12.27 -10.14
CA SER A 127 4.20 12.27 -9.91
C SER A 127 5.01 11.65 -11.05
N GLU A 128 4.34 11.10 -12.07
CA GLU A 128 4.96 10.35 -13.19
C GLU A 128 5.81 9.16 -12.70
N THR A 129 5.38 8.52 -11.62
CA THR A 129 6.09 7.43 -10.95
C THR A 129 5.38 6.09 -11.17
N ILE A 130 6.15 5.03 -11.40
CA ILE A 130 5.72 3.64 -11.26
C ILE A 130 6.11 3.15 -9.88
N ILE A 131 5.12 2.74 -9.08
CA ILE A 131 5.31 2.16 -7.76
C ILE A 131 5.26 0.64 -7.88
N ILE A 132 6.27 -0.04 -7.32
CA ILE A 132 6.34 -1.49 -7.23
C ILE A 132 6.10 -1.89 -5.77
N PRO A 133 4.94 -2.47 -5.41
CA PRO A 133 4.68 -2.85 -4.03
C PRO A 133 5.36 -4.17 -3.68
N VAL A 134 6.10 -4.18 -2.58
CA VAL A 134 6.72 -5.36 -1.97
C VAL A 134 5.85 -5.79 -0.79
N VAL A 135 5.47 -7.06 -0.74
CA VAL A 135 4.69 -7.61 0.39
C VAL A 135 5.64 -8.30 1.36
N GLY A 136 5.65 -7.83 2.60
CA GLY A 136 6.44 -8.38 3.69
C GLY A 136 5.57 -8.92 4.82
N TYR A 137 6.14 -9.82 5.61
CA TYR A 137 5.56 -10.31 6.86
C TYR A 137 6.60 -10.27 7.98
N THR A 138 6.14 -9.99 9.19
CA THR A 138 6.87 -10.25 10.43
C THR A 138 5.90 -10.62 11.55
N GLU A 139 6.34 -11.48 12.46
CA GLU A 139 5.52 -11.85 13.62
C GLU A 139 5.34 -10.68 14.60
N SER A 140 6.41 -9.91 14.80
CA SER A 140 6.43 -8.76 15.69
C SER A 140 7.56 -7.82 15.31
N LEU A 141 7.41 -6.54 15.67
CA LEU A 141 8.47 -5.56 15.58
C LEU A 141 8.81 -5.04 16.97
N SER A 142 10.08 -4.65 17.15
CA SER A 142 10.46 -3.74 18.23
C SER A 142 9.84 -2.35 18.01
N ASP A 143 10.00 -1.45 18.98
CA ASP A 143 9.56 -0.06 18.85
C ASP A 143 10.06 0.59 17.54
N PHE A 144 9.17 1.31 16.86
CA PHE A 144 9.49 2.07 15.66
C PHE A 144 10.46 3.20 15.99
N LYS A 145 11.47 3.40 15.13
CA LYS A 145 12.37 4.55 15.19
C LYS A 145 12.09 5.45 14.00
N ILE A 146 11.15 6.37 14.21
CA ILE A 146 10.65 7.25 13.17
C ILE A 146 11.70 8.32 12.83
N ASN A 147 11.99 8.50 11.54
CA ASN A 147 12.66 9.69 11.05
C ASN A 147 11.65 10.84 10.94
N THR A 148 11.70 11.77 11.89
CA THR A 148 10.74 12.87 12.02
C THR A 148 10.78 13.88 10.86
N ASP A 149 11.85 13.87 10.06
CA ASP A 149 11.92 14.71 8.86
C ASP A 149 10.96 14.21 7.77
N GLU A 150 10.65 12.92 7.76
CA GLU A 150 9.86 12.28 6.69
C GLU A 150 8.52 11.75 7.18
N VAL A 151 8.45 11.25 8.41
CA VAL A 151 7.28 10.59 8.99
C VAL A 151 6.87 11.30 10.28
N GLU A 152 5.59 11.65 10.35
CA GLU A 152 4.98 12.25 11.54
C GLU A 152 4.48 11.18 12.51
N GLU A 153 3.92 10.09 11.97
CA GLU A 153 3.30 9.03 12.75
C GLU A 153 3.36 7.68 12.01
N THR A 154 3.51 6.59 12.76
CA THR A 154 3.29 5.22 12.27
C THR A 154 1.88 4.76 12.64
N ILE A 155 1.14 4.23 11.68
CA ILE A 155 -0.22 3.74 11.88
C ILE A 155 -0.23 2.22 11.68
N LEU A 156 -0.72 1.49 12.68
CA LEU A 156 -1.04 0.07 12.55
C LEU A 156 -2.56 -0.08 12.47
N PHE A 157 -3.04 -0.79 11.45
CA PHE A 157 -4.47 -1.00 11.28
C PHE A 157 -4.80 -2.44 10.91
N ALA A 158 -5.82 -3.00 11.53
CA ALA A 158 -6.21 -4.40 11.37
C ALA A 158 -6.55 -4.72 9.90
N LEU A 159 -6.00 -5.82 9.37
CA LEU A 159 -6.29 -6.31 8.03
C LEU A 159 -7.79 -6.54 7.83
N GLU A 160 -8.46 -7.11 8.84
CA GLU A 160 -9.90 -7.40 8.84
C GLU A 160 -10.75 -6.18 8.48
N TYR A 161 -10.36 -4.98 8.91
CA TYR A 161 -11.09 -3.76 8.59
C TYR A 161 -11.18 -3.53 7.08
N PHE A 162 -10.11 -3.80 6.34
CA PHE A 162 -10.06 -3.60 4.90
C PHE A 162 -10.79 -4.69 4.11
N LEU A 163 -10.93 -5.88 4.70
CA LEU A 163 -11.69 -7.00 4.11
C LEU A 163 -13.21 -6.75 4.15
N ASN A 164 -13.69 -5.96 5.11
CA ASN A 164 -15.10 -5.58 5.18
C ASN A 164 -15.41 -4.43 4.21
N GLU A 165 -16.14 -4.74 3.13
CA GLU A 165 -16.50 -3.76 2.08
C GLU A 165 -17.28 -2.55 2.62
N SER A 166 -18.04 -2.70 3.71
CA SER A 166 -18.82 -1.60 4.29
C SER A 166 -17.95 -0.49 4.88
N ASN A 167 -16.67 -0.76 5.16
CA ASN A 167 -15.70 0.22 5.64
C ASN A 167 -15.14 1.10 4.52
N ARG A 168 -15.32 0.71 3.26
CA ARG A 168 -14.95 1.55 2.11
C ARG A 168 -16.01 2.62 1.91
N LYS A 169 -15.60 3.88 1.92
CA LYS A 169 -16.48 5.04 1.70
C LYS A 169 -16.12 5.75 0.40
N VAL A 170 -17.00 6.62 -0.04
CA VAL A 170 -16.76 7.53 -1.17
C VAL A 170 -17.07 8.95 -0.71
N GLU A 171 -16.10 9.83 -0.89
CA GLU A 171 -16.23 11.26 -0.59
C GLU A 171 -16.22 12.09 -1.86
N LYS A 172 -16.77 13.31 -1.82
CA LYS A 172 -16.74 14.25 -2.94
C LYS A 172 -15.73 15.35 -2.68
N TRP A 173 -14.65 15.38 -3.45
CA TRP A 173 -13.58 16.36 -3.29
C TRP A 173 -13.48 17.28 -4.50
N ASN A 174 -12.97 18.49 -4.30
CA ASN A 174 -12.60 19.37 -5.40
C ASN A 174 -11.10 19.17 -5.73
N LEU A 175 -10.82 18.48 -6.84
CA LEU A 175 -9.46 18.24 -7.33
C LEU A 175 -9.24 18.99 -8.65
N ASN A 176 -8.34 19.96 -8.64
CA ASN A 176 -8.04 20.84 -9.78
C ASN A 176 -9.31 21.45 -10.42
N GLY A 177 -10.23 21.95 -9.58
CA GLY A 177 -11.47 22.61 -10.03
C GLY A 177 -12.58 21.66 -10.47
N LYS A 178 -12.42 20.34 -10.28
CA LYS A 178 -13.44 19.33 -10.62
C LYS A 178 -13.93 18.64 -9.37
N VAL A 179 -15.23 18.40 -9.28
CA VAL A 179 -15.81 17.53 -8.25
C VAL A 179 -15.53 16.07 -8.64
N VAL A 180 -14.79 15.37 -7.78
CA VAL A 180 -14.32 14.00 -7.97
C VAL A 180 -14.84 13.13 -6.84
N ASP A 181 -15.37 11.96 -7.19
CA ASP A 181 -15.69 10.90 -6.24
C ASP A 181 -14.40 10.19 -5.85
N VAL A 182 -14.01 10.26 -4.59
CA VAL A 182 -12.76 9.73 -4.05
C VAL A 182 -13.09 8.57 -3.10
N PRO A 183 -12.76 7.31 -3.48
CA PRO A 183 -12.86 6.19 -2.57
C PRO A 183 -11.84 6.29 -1.44
N VAL A 184 -12.27 6.06 -0.20
CA VAL A 184 -11.44 6.19 1.00
C VAL A 184 -11.66 5.06 2.00
N TRP A 185 -10.65 4.84 2.85
CA TRP A 185 -10.77 4.16 4.13
C TRP A 185 -10.41 5.11 5.27
N ASN A 186 -11.11 5.01 6.40
CA ASN A 186 -10.90 5.89 7.55
C ASN A 186 -10.10 5.16 8.63
N ILE A 187 -8.77 5.27 8.51
CA ILE A 187 -7.82 4.60 9.42
C ILE A 187 -7.05 5.56 10.33
N HIS A 188 -7.35 6.86 10.23
CA HIS A 188 -6.80 7.91 11.06
C HIS A 188 -7.88 8.96 11.33
N SER A 189 -7.77 9.68 12.44
CA SER A 189 -8.81 10.58 12.95
C SER A 189 -9.12 11.78 12.04
N SER A 190 -8.13 12.22 11.25
CA SER A 190 -8.22 13.46 10.46
C SER A 190 -7.76 13.31 9.01
N VAL A 191 -7.18 12.17 8.64
CA VAL A 191 -6.59 11.94 7.31
C VAL A 191 -7.12 10.61 6.78
N PRO A 192 -7.90 10.59 5.70
CA PRO A 192 -8.33 9.33 5.10
C PRO A 192 -7.17 8.66 4.36
N LEU A 193 -7.24 7.34 4.22
CA LEU A 193 -6.41 6.56 3.30
C LEU A 193 -7.07 6.55 1.92
N TRP A 194 -6.39 7.10 0.91
CA TRP A 194 -6.91 7.25 -0.44
C TRP A 194 -5.77 7.23 -1.48
N GLY A 195 -6.11 7.34 -2.76
CA GLY A 195 -5.12 7.49 -3.83
C GLY A 195 -4.24 6.25 -4.02
N ALA A 196 -2.96 6.45 -4.35
CA ALA A 196 -2.07 5.35 -4.75
C ALA A 196 -1.95 4.25 -3.68
N THR A 197 -1.82 4.63 -2.41
CA THR A 197 -1.75 3.68 -1.28
C THR A 197 -3.01 2.83 -1.19
N ALA A 198 -4.19 3.47 -1.27
CA ALA A 198 -5.47 2.75 -1.23
C ALA A 198 -5.69 1.87 -2.48
N MET A 199 -5.19 2.28 -3.64
CA MET A 199 -5.25 1.52 -4.88
C MET A 199 -4.40 0.24 -4.81
N ILE A 200 -3.16 0.35 -4.31
CA ILE A 200 -2.30 -0.82 -4.04
C ILE A 200 -2.99 -1.74 -3.03
N LEU A 201 -3.47 -1.19 -1.91
CA LEU A 201 -4.15 -1.97 -0.88
C LEU A 201 -5.40 -2.69 -1.40
N SER A 202 -6.14 -2.10 -2.35
CA SER A 202 -7.30 -2.75 -2.94
C SER A 202 -6.97 -4.02 -3.71
N GLU A 203 -5.80 -4.10 -4.34
CA GLU A 203 -5.34 -5.35 -4.97
C GLU A 203 -4.96 -6.38 -3.91
N PHE A 204 -4.29 -5.95 -2.84
CA PHE A 204 -3.93 -6.83 -1.73
C PHE A 204 -5.18 -7.43 -1.08
N VAL A 205 -6.20 -6.62 -0.81
CA VAL A 205 -7.51 -7.06 -0.28
C VAL A 205 -8.18 -8.07 -1.21
N ASP A 206 -8.14 -7.86 -2.53
CA ASP A 206 -8.71 -8.81 -3.50
C ASP A 206 -7.97 -10.16 -3.46
N ILE A 207 -6.64 -10.15 -3.36
CA ILE A 207 -5.82 -11.36 -3.23
C ILE A 207 -6.17 -12.11 -1.94
N VAL A 208 -6.27 -11.40 -0.81
CA VAL A 208 -6.62 -12.02 0.48
C VAL A 208 -8.02 -12.63 0.44
N ASN A 209 -9.00 -11.92 -0.12
CA ASN A 209 -10.37 -12.43 -0.27
C ASN A 209 -10.41 -13.70 -1.15
N GLU A 210 -9.64 -13.76 -2.24
CA GLU A 210 -9.54 -14.97 -3.05
C GLU A 210 -8.95 -16.17 -2.31
N ILE A 211 -7.94 -15.93 -1.48
CA ILE A 211 -7.32 -16.97 -0.64
C ILE A 211 -8.33 -17.47 0.40
N LEU A 212 -9.05 -16.57 1.05
CA LEU A 212 -10.08 -16.92 2.03
C LEU A 212 -11.19 -17.76 1.39
N GLN A 213 -11.73 -17.33 0.25
CA GLN A 213 -12.80 -18.04 -0.46
C GLN A 213 -12.40 -19.44 -0.96
N LYS A 214 -11.11 -19.69 -1.21
CA LYS A 214 -10.62 -21.04 -1.59
C LYS A 214 -10.52 -22.00 -0.41
N ASN A 215 -10.49 -21.48 0.81
CA ASN A 215 -10.27 -22.23 2.05
C ASN A 215 -11.47 -22.23 3.00
N GLU A 216 -12.61 -21.70 2.57
CA GLU A 216 -13.94 -21.91 3.17
C GLU A 216 -14.53 -23.26 2.75
#